data_AF-A0A6H5HJ33-F1
#
_entry.id   AF-A0A6H5HJ33-F1
#
_cell.length_a   1.000
_cell.length_b   1.000
_cell.length_c   1.000
_cell.angle_alpha   90.00
_cell.angle_beta   90.00
_cell.angle_gamma   90.00
#
_symmetry.space_group_name_H-M   'P 1'
#
loop_
_entity.id
_entity.type
_entity.pdbx_description
1 polymer ?
#
loop_
_entity_poly.entity_id
_entity_poly.type
_entity_poly.pdbx_seq_one_letter_code
_entity_poly.pdbx_strand_id
1 'polypeptide(L)'
;MSVWKIKRPPSVYNCTCCAIIFNTRITYLRPFDPNFFDISSDNCPLVANPDQLDTDQDGADKKGDACDNCPTVPNMDQDDIDKDGIGDACDSDMDNDGA
;
A
#
# COMPACT_ATOMS: atom_id res chain seq x y z
N MET A 1 35.44 -18.22 -18.71
CA MET A 1 34.14 -17.79 -19.24
C MET A 1 33.07 -18.62 -18.54
N SER A 2 32.50 -18.09 -17.46
CA SER A 2 31.45 -18.79 -16.72
C SER A 2 30.17 -17.99 -16.86
N VAL A 3 29.29 -18.48 -17.72
CA VAL A 3 27.95 -17.91 -17.90
C VAL A 3 27.10 -18.41 -16.73
N TRP A 4 26.85 -17.54 -15.76
CA TRP A 4 25.83 -17.78 -14.74
C TRP A 4 24.46 -17.71 -15.41
N LYS A 5 23.92 -18.86 -15.81
CA LYS A 5 22.52 -18.95 -16.25
C LYS A 5 21.62 -18.67 -15.06
N ILE A 6 21.16 -17.42 -14.95
CA ILE A 6 20.07 -17.04 -14.08
C ILE A 6 18.84 -17.82 -14.55
N LYS A 7 18.50 -18.91 -13.86
CA LYS A 7 17.19 -19.54 -14.01
C LYS A 7 16.17 -18.56 -13.41
N ARG A 8 15.46 -17.82 -14.26
CA ARG A 8 14.34 -16.98 -13.84
C ARG A 8 13.13 -17.90 -13.54
N PRO A 9 12.59 -17.93 -12.32
CA PRO A 9 11.27 -18.52 -12.11
C PRO A 9 10.20 -17.61 -12.75
N PRO A 10 9.08 -18.17 -13.25
CA PRO A 10 7.96 -17.35 -13.69
C PRO A 10 7.21 -16.87 -12.45
N SER A 11 6.75 -15.62 -12.50
CA SER A 11 5.95 -14.89 -11.50
C SER A 11 6.70 -14.13 -10.39
N VAL A 12 6.41 -12.82 -10.41
CA VAL A 12 6.47 -11.79 -9.36
C VAL A 12 7.82 -11.43 -8.72
N TYR A 13 8.44 -10.41 -9.32
CA TYR A 13 9.14 -9.27 -8.71
C TYR A 13 10.26 -9.54 -7.68
N ASN A 14 11.50 -9.44 -8.17
CA ASN A 14 12.72 -9.27 -7.38
C ASN A 14 12.70 -7.97 -6.57
N CYS A 15 12.40 -8.03 -5.28
CA CYS A 15 12.75 -6.96 -4.33
C CYS A 15 14.02 -7.37 -3.57
N THR A 16 15.18 -6.88 -4.01
CA THR A 16 16.42 -6.96 -3.23
C THR A 16 16.67 -5.59 -2.61
N CYS A 17 16.42 -5.44 -1.31
CA CYS A 17 16.76 -4.20 -0.58
C CYS A 17 18.29 -4.00 -0.56
N CYS A 18 18.77 -2.89 -1.11
CA CYS A 18 20.15 -2.44 -0.94
C CYS A 18 20.13 -1.10 -0.19
N ALA A 19 20.58 -1.08 1.07
CA ALA A 19 20.73 0.15 1.84
C ALA A 19 22.00 0.90 1.39
N ILE A 20 21.90 2.17 1.02
CA ILE A 20 23.05 3.04 0.79
C ILE A 20 23.20 3.95 2.00
N ILE A 21 24.27 3.77 2.78
CA ILE A 21 24.59 4.60 3.94
C ILE A 21 25.41 5.81 3.47
N PHE A 22 24.85 7.02 3.53
CA PHE A 22 25.62 8.27 3.45
C PHE A 22 25.45 9.07 4.76
N ASN A 23 26.53 9.16 5.54
CA ASN A 23 26.75 10.06 6.68
C ASN A 23 25.55 10.29 7.64
N THR A 24 25.31 9.32 8.51
CA THR A 24 24.55 9.45 9.79
C THR A 24 23.05 9.70 9.74
N ARG A 25 22.39 9.63 8.58
CA ARG A 25 20.93 9.50 8.51
C ARG A 25 20.54 8.20 7.81
N ILE A 26 19.81 7.35 8.52
CA ILE A 26 19.07 6.24 7.92
C ILE A 26 17.84 6.85 7.25
N THR A 27 17.92 7.13 5.96
CA THR A 27 16.73 7.33 5.13
C THR A 27 16.33 5.97 4.59
N TYR A 28 15.24 5.39 5.10
CA TYR A 28 14.58 4.27 4.44
C TYR A 28 14.04 4.78 3.10
N LEU A 29 14.85 4.70 2.05
CA LEU A 29 14.38 4.87 0.68
C LEU A 29 13.57 3.61 0.38
N ARG A 30 12.24 3.74 0.45
CA ARG A 30 11.29 2.74 -0.03
C ARG A 30 11.65 2.38 -1.48
N PRO A 31 11.44 1.13 -1.92
CA PRO A 31 11.82 0.72 -3.27
C PRO A 31 11.24 1.73 -4.25
N PHE A 32 12.13 2.42 -4.96
CA PHE A 32 11.77 3.21 -6.12
C PHE A 32 11.10 2.24 -7.08
N ASP A 33 9.77 2.25 -7.11
CA ASP A 33 9.02 1.65 -8.19
C ASP A 33 9.49 2.36 -9.48
N PRO A 34 10.21 1.65 -10.37
CA PRO A 34 10.79 2.27 -11.55
C PRO A 34 9.75 2.70 -12.59
N ASN A 35 8.45 2.46 -12.35
CA ASN A 35 7.35 2.92 -13.20
C ASN A 35 6.54 4.08 -12.60
N PHE A 36 6.89 4.55 -11.40
CA PHE A 36 6.10 5.56 -10.69
C PHE A 36 6.48 6.98 -11.12
N PHE A 37 5.86 7.43 -12.21
CA PHE A 37 6.06 8.75 -12.77
C PHE A 37 5.17 9.84 -12.12
N ASP A 38 4.29 9.51 -11.17
CA ASP A 38 3.41 10.53 -10.57
C ASP A 38 2.97 10.22 -9.13
N ILE A 39 3.65 10.82 -8.15
CA ILE A 39 3.22 10.81 -6.73
C ILE A 39 1.88 11.50 -6.51
N SER A 40 1.41 12.29 -7.47
CA SER A 40 0.14 13.01 -7.34
C SER A 40 -1.09 12.18 -7.73
N SER A 41 -0.90 11.02 -8.38
CA SER A 41 -1.98 10.10 -8.73
C SER A 41 -2.02 8.82 -7.89
N ASP A 42 -1.13 8.69 -6.90
CA ASP A 42 -1.05 7.50 -6.06
C ASP A 42 -2.07 7.54 -4.93
N ASN A 43 -3.06 6.66 -5.01
CA ASN A 43 -4.09 6.53 -3.99
C ASN A 43 -3.63 5.72 -2.76
N CYS A 44 -2.45 5.09 -2.81
CA CYS A 44 -1.83 4.41 -1.66
C CYS A 44 -0.32 4.70 -1.54
N PRO A 45 0.08 5.93 -1.14
CA PRO A 45 1.49 6.32 -1.08
C PRO A 45 2.35 5.48 -0.14
N LEU A 46 1.74 4.71 0.77
CA LEU A 46 2.43 3.86 1.76
C LEU A 46 2.46 2.37 1.38
N VAL A 47 1.63 1.93 0.44
CA VAL A 47 1.41 0.50 0.11
C VAL A 47 1.55 0.30 -1.40
N ALA A 48 2.26 -0.73 -1.82
CA ALA A 48 2.41 -0.99 -3.26
C ALA A 48 1.11 -1.58 -3.85
N ASN A 49 0.48 -0.84 -4.75
CA ASN A 49 -0.72 -1.24 -5.50
C ASN A 49 -0.61 -0.80 -6.98
N PRO A 50 0.07 -1.59 -7.83
CA PRO A 50 0.34 -1.21 -9.22
C PRO A 50 -0.91 -1.03 -10.09
N ASP A 51 -2.02 -1.64 -9.70
CA ASP A 51 -3.32 -1.52 -10.37
C ASP A 51 -4.07 -0.24 -9.98
N GLN A 52 -3.65 0.45 -8.92
CA GLN A 52 -4.30 1.66 -8.39
C GLN A 52 -5.82 1.46 -8.25
N LEU A 53 -6.22 0.23 -7.91
CA LEU A 53 -7.63 -0.11 -7.74
C LEU A 53 -8.21 0.68 -6.57
N ASP A 54 -9.42 1.16 -6.79
CA ASP A 54 -10.19 1.98 -5.88
C ASP A 54 -11.64 1.62 -6.24
N THR A 55 -12.27 0.80 -5.39
CA THR A 55 -13.56 0.16 -5.63
C THR A 55 -14.71 1.11 -5.34
N ASP A 56 -14.51 2.06 -4.43
CA ASP A 56 -15.48 3.08 -4.12
C ASP A 56 -15.28 4.37 -4.94
N GLN A 57 -14.38 4.38 -5.93
CA GLN A 57 -13.97 5.35 -6.98
C GLN A 57 -14.82 6.61 -7.29
N ASP A 58 -16.11 6.63 -6.96
CA ASP A 58 -16.94 7.83 -6.87
C ASP A 58 -16.93 8.50 -5.47
N GLY A 59 -16.18 7.92 -4.53
CA GLY A 59 -15.93 8.32 -3.17
C GLY A 59 -15.08 9.58 -3.07
N ALA A 60 -15.35 10.38 -2.04
CA ALA A 60 -14.66 11.65 -1.84
C ALA A 60 -13.23 11.48 -1.27
N ASP A 61 -12.90 10.30 -0.75
CA ASP A 61 -11.69 9.96 -0.01
C ASP A 61 -10.50 9.54 -0.86
N LYS A 62 -10.74 9.04 -2.08
CA LYS A 62 -9.69 8.76 -3.08
C LYS A 62 -8.64 7.80 -2.53
N LYS A 63 -9.10 6.82 -1.74
CA LYS A 63 -8.26 5.84 -1.09
C LYS A 63 -8.25 4.56 -1.93
N GLY A 64 -7.07 4.02 -2.22
CA GLY A 64 -7.00 2.77 -2.98
C GLY A 64 -7.29 1.56 -2.09
N ASP A 65 -7.90 0.53 -2.67
CA ASP A 65 -8.30 -0.72 -1.98
C ASP A 65 -7.16 -1.36 -1.17
N ALA A 66 -5.92 -1.16 -1.60
CA ALA A 66 -4.74 -1.74 -0.95
C ALA A 66 -4.38 -1.08 0.40
N CYS A 67 -4.91 0.11 0.67
CA CYS A 67 -4.64 0.86 1.88
C CYS A 67 -5.91 1.48 2.49
N ASP A 68 -7.07 1.05 2.03
CA ASP A 68 -8.39 1.45 2.49
C ASP A 68 -8.95 0.40 3.46
N ASN A 69 -9.34 0.82 4.67
CA ASN A 69 -10.00 -0.04 5.64
C ASN A 69 -11.51 -0.22 5.37
N CYS A 70 -12.08 0.51 4.41
CA CYS A 70 -13.45 0.35 3.91
C CYS A 70 -13.57 0.46 2.37
N PRO A 71 -13.06 -0.52 1.57
CA PRO A 71 -12.96 -0.43 0.11
C PRO A 71 -14.27 -0.21 -0.69
N THR A 72 -15.42 -0.26 -0.04
CA THR A 72 -16.74 -0.08 -0.69
C THR A 72 -17.54 1.08 -0.10
N VAL A 73 -17.01 1.78 0.90
CA VAL A 73 -17.71 2.83 1.64
C VAL A 73 -16.74 4.00 1.86
N PRO A 74 -17.01 5.18 1.27
CA PRO A 74 -16.11 6.31 1.40
C PRO A 74 -15.92 6.77 2.85
N ASN A 75 -14.68 6.82 3.32
CA ASN A 75 -14.30 7.21 4.68
C ASN A 75 -12.93 7.91 4.73
N MET A 76 -12.96 9.23 4.48
CA MET A 76 -11.80 10.14 4.46
C MET A 76 -10.79 9.94 5.61
N ASP A 77 -11.32 9.77 6.82
CA ASP A 77 -10.52 9.78 8.05
C ASP A 77 -9.88 8.41 8.33
N GLN A 78 -10.36 7.34 7.68
CA GLN A 78 -9.87 5.97 7.86
C GLN A 78 -9.83 5.58 9.35
N ASP A 79 -10.82 6.03 10.11
CA ASP A 79 -10.97 5.70 11.52
C ASP A 79 -11.23 4.19 11.68
N ASP A 80 -10.65 3.64 12.73
CA ASP A 80 -10.66 2.22 13.10
C ASP A 80 -10.33 2.18 14.61
N ILE A 81 -11.37 2.29 15.43
CA ILE A 81 -11.26 2.48 16.89
C ILE A 81 -10.63 1.27 17.57
N ASP A 82 -11.05 0.07 17.18
CA ASP A 82 -10.61 -1.18 17.78
C ASP A 82 -9.37 -1.80 17.11
N LYS A 83 -9.00 -1.32 15.92
CA LYS A 83 -7.81 -1.68 15.14
C LYS A 83 -7.86 -3.10 14.61
N ASP A 84 -9.03 -3.59 14.26
CA ASP A 84 -9.19 -4.90 13.64
C ASP A 84 -8.90 -4.90 12.12
N GLY A 85 -8.78 -3.70 11.53
CA GLY A 85 -8.50 -3.46 10.11
C GLY A 85 -9.73 -3.23 9.25
N ILE A 86 -10.93 -3.22 9.83
CA ILE A 86 -12.19 -2.76 9.24
C ILE A 86 -12.43 -1.34 9.75
N GLY A 87 -12.71 -0.39 8.85
CA GLY A 87 -12.93 0.98 9.28
C GLY A 87 -14.30 1.17 9.94
N ASP A 88 -14.39 2.14 10.85
CA ASP A 88 -15.61 2.51 11.58
C ASP A 88 -16.81 2.76 10.65
N ALA A 89 -16.56 3.20 9.41
CA ALA A 89 -17.60 3.49 8.42
C ALA A 89 -18.27 2.24 7.84
N CYS A 90 -17.58 1.10 7.85
CA CYS A 90 -18.05 -0.18 7.30
C CYS A 90 -18.07 -1.30 8.34
N ASP A 91 -17.66 -1.02 9.57
CA ASP A 91 -17.79 -1.92 10.71
C ASP A 91 -19.18 -1.82 11.36
N SER A 92 -19.74 -2.98 11.71
CA SER A 92 -20.98 -3.08 12.46
C SER A 92 -20.80 -3.00 13.98
N ASP A 93 -19.57 -3.16 14.48
CA ASP A 93 -19.23 -3.21 15.91
C ASP A 93 -17.91 -2.44 16.18
N MET A 94 -17.92 -1.12 15.93
CA MET A 94 -16.71 -0.26 15.86
C MET A 94 -15.75 -0.31 17.05
N ASP A 95 -16.18 -0.76 18.23
CA ASP A 95 -15.32 -0.88 19.41
C ASP A 95 -15.14 -2.33 19.90
N ASN A 96 -15.64 -3.32 19.14
CA ASN A 96 -15.53 -4.75 19.38
C ASN A 96 -15.91 -5.16 20.84
N ASP A 97 -16.84 -4.44 21.46
CA ASP A 97 -17.26 -4.68 22.85
C ASP A 97 -18.48 -5.61 22.97
N GLY A 98 -19.03 -6.03 21.83
CA GLY A 98 -20.16 -6.96 21.75
C GLY A 98 -21.51 -6.25 21.86
N ALA A 99 -21.71 -5.21 21.04
CA ALA A 99 -22.93 -4.42 20.84
C ALA A 99 -23.46 -3.57 22.00
#